data_AF-A0A934HIU0-F1
#
_entry.id   AF-A0A934HIU0-F1
#
_cell.length_a   1.000
_cell.length_b   1.000
_cell.length_c   1.000
_cell.angle_alpha   90.00
_cell.angle_beta   90.00
_cell.angle_gamma   90.00
#
_symmetry.space_group_name_H-M   'P 1'
#
loop_
_entity.id
_entity.type
_entity.pdbx_description
1 polymer ?
#
loop_
_entity_poly.entity_id
_entity_poly.type
_entity_poly.pdbx_seq_one_letter_code
_entity_poly.pdbx_strand_id
1 'polypeptide(L)'
;MSRIFINYRRQDSEGYVGRLYDHLVQHFQREDVFMDVDDIKPGADFVQVLEDAVAACDVFLAVIGPLWLDVADSAGKRRLDQWNDYVRIEIATAIKHNKLVIPVLVGQALMPSPGDLPEDLITLSRRNAIELSHPRFTYDMQRLVQAIKEAAPANPSFKPVDSMVNIRKEAELKALRLELVGATESPLYKFRVENRLFPVLGGGNPDANILFIGQAPGKDEAAQGVPFIGPSGEVFDQMLAGIGLKREAVYVTNLLLDTMPIKRDPLPEEIAFYSPFIDRMIDIIQPAVIVTMGGFASDYLLKKLDLPEKKQKISQLHGKLIKTQMPYGEIHVMPQYHPAVVLYNPSQREVVKKDFEKLKLFV
;
A
#
# COMPACT_ATOMS: atom_id res chain seq x y z
N MET A 1 15.93 9.97 -5.30
CA MET A 1 16.49 10.66 -4.11
C MET A 1 15.85 10.05 -2.89
N SER A 2 16.53 10.05 -1.74
CA SER A 2 16.10 9.30 -0.55
C SER A 2 15.17 10.14 0.31
N ARG A 3 13.97 9.63 0.58
CA ARG A 3 13.01 10.28 1.47
C ARG A 3 13.33 9.96 2.92
N ILE A 4 13.45 10.99 3.75
CA ILE A 4 13.86 10.93 5.16
C ILE A 4 12.66 11.27 6.03
N PHE A 5 12.29 10.38 6.94
CA PHE A 5 11.27 10.64 7.95
C PHE A 5 11.92 10.82 9.33
N ILE A 6 11.60 11.91 10.02
CA ILE A 6 12.14 12.25 11.35
C ILE A 6 11.04 12.02 12.39
N ASN A 7 11.16 10.91 13.12
CA ASN A 7 10.32 10.59 14.25
C ASN A 7 10.95 11.11 15.54
N TYR A 8 10.17 11.81 16.36
CA TYR A 8 10.65 12.33 17.63
C TYR A 8 9.51 12.58 18.62
N ARG A 9 9.86 12.78 19.88
CA ARG A 9 8.89 13.12 20.93
C ARG A 9 9.06 14.59 21.31
N ARG A 10 8.06 15.44 21.00
CA ARG A 10 8.10 16.90 21.24
C ARG A 10 8.52 17.27 22.69
N GLN A 11 7.93 16.60 23.68
CA GLN A 11 8.22 16.81 25.11
C GLN A 11 9.67 16.46 25.55
N ASP A 12 10.47 15.86 24.66
CA ASP A 12 11.79 15.32 24.96
C ASP A 12 12.91 15.95 24.10
N SER A 13 12.68 16.13 22.80
CA SER A 13 13.75 16.42 21.83
C SER A 13 13.50 17.59 20.86
N GLU A 14 12.42 18.36 21.02
CA GLU A 14 12.01 19.45 20.10
C GLU A 14 13.15 20.40 19.70
N GLY A 15 13.94 20.89 20.66
CA GLY A 15 15.05 21.81 20.38
C GLY A 15 16.21 21.19 19.58
N TYR A 16 16.44 19.87 19.68
CA TYR A 16 17.46 19.17 18.89
C TYR A 16 16.97 18.87 17.48
N VAL A 17 15.69 18.53 17.36
CA VAL A 17 15.06 18.08 16.12
C VAL A 17 14.94 19.21 15.10
N GLY A 18 14.58 20.43 15.52
CA GLY A 18 14.60 21.58 14.63
C GLY A 18 15.98 21.84 14.03
N ARG A 19 17.04 21.79 14.85
CA ARG A 19 18.43 21.96 14.38
C ARG A 19 18.89 20.85 13.45
N LEU A 20 18.45 19.62 13.70
CA LEU A 20 18.70 18.45 12.86
C LEU A 20 18.02 18.65 11.50
N TYR A 21 16.75 19.04 11.47
CA TYR A 21 16.00 19.33 10.24
C TYR A 21 16.67 20.42 9.41
N ASP A 22 17.01 21.55 10.03
CA ASP A 22 17.66 22.68 9.36
C ASP A 22 18.99 22.28 8.69
N HIS A 23 19.72 21.31 9.26
CA HIS A 23 20.94 20.78 8.64
C HIS A 23 20.66 19.77 7.54
N LEU A 24 19.63 18.92 7.68
CA LEU A 24 19.26 17.97 6.64
C LEU A 24 18.81 18.68 5.36
N VAL A 25 18.00 19.74 5.46
CA VAL A 25 17.52 20.50 4.29
C VAL A 25 18.63 21.31 3.58
N GLN A 26 19.82 21.42 4.16
CA GLN A 26 21.01 21.95 3.47
C GLN A 26 21.67 20.91 2.56
N HIS A 27 21.39 19.63 2.77
CA HIS A 27 22.01 18.50 2.06
C HIS A 27 21.02 17.67 1.23
N PHE A 28 19.73 17.75 1.53
CA PHE A 28 18.63 17.05 0.87
C PHE A 28 17.55 18.07 0.46
N GLN A 29 16.72 17.73 -0.53
CA GLN A 29 15.61 18.60 -0.91
C GLN A 29 14.61 18.70 0.24
N ARG A 30 14.03 19.88 0.44
CA ARG A 30 13.08 20.11 1.54
C ARG A 30 11.87 19.18 1.48
N GLU A 31 11.40 18.89 0.27
CA GLU A 31 10.31 17.95 -0.02
C GLU A 31 10.63 16.48 0.27
N ASP A 32 11.92 16.14 0.39
CA ASP A 32 12.37 14.78 0.73
C ASP A 32 12.57 14.59 2.25
N VAL A 33 12.44 15.64 3.07
CA VAL A 33 12.65 15.58 4.53
C VAL A 33 11.34 15.88 5.26
N PHE A 34 10.78 14.84 5.86
CA PHE A 34 9.52 14.91 6.61
C PHE A 34 9.83 14.96 8.11
N MET A 35 9.38 16.03 8.77
CA MET A 35 9.52 16.20 10.22
C MET A 35 8.28 16.88 10.73
N ASP A 36 7.55 16.17 11.58
CA ASP A 36 6.32 16.66 12.20
C ASP A 36 5.27 17.15 11.20
N VAL A 37 4.01 16.99 11.56
CA VAL A 37 2.91 17.15 10.61
C VAL A 37 2.23 18.50 10.77
N ASP A 38 3.04 19.56 10.79
CA ASP A 38 2.55 20.94 10.81
C ASP A 38 1.78 21.31 9.51
N ASP A 39 1.88 20.47 8.46
CA ASP A 39 1.15 20.57 7.20
C ASP A 39 -0.12 19.67 7.11
N ILE A 40 -0.56 19.06 8.22
CA ILE A 40 -1.85 18.33 8.22
C ILE A 40 -3.00 19.31 8.07
N LYS A 41 -3.70 19.18 6.94
CA LYS A 41 -4.95 19.91 6.69
C LYS A 41 -5.95 19.61 7.82
N PRO A 42 -6.61 20.62 8.40
CA PRO A 42 -7.68 20.40 9.37
C PRO A 42 -8.71 19.39 8.85
N GLY A 43 -9.00 18.35 9.64
CA GLY A 43 -9.94 17.27 9.30
C GLY A 43 -9.32 16.04 8.63
N ALA A 44 -8.02 16.04 8.32
CA ALA A 44 -7.32 14.84 7.87
C ALA A 44 -7.06 13.87 9.05
N ASP A 45 -7.13 12.57 8.75
CA ASP A 45 -6.84 11.50 9.70
C ASP A 45 -5.32 11.45 9.97
N PHE A 46 -4.92 11.96 11.14
CA PHE A 46 -3.53 12.08 11.56
C PHE A 46 -2.77 10.74 11.52
N VAL A 47 -3.43 9.64 11.89
CA VAL A 47 -2.82 8.30 11.88
C VAL A 47 -2.49 7.89 10.44
N GLN A 48 -3.40 8.14 9.50
CA GLN A 48 -3.19 7.79 8.09
C GLN A 48 -2.04 8.58 7.47
N VAL A 49 -1.99 9.89 7.71
CA VAL A 49 -0.91 10.74 7.16
C VAL A 49 0.46 10.27 7.66
N LEU A 50 0.55 9.84 8.91
CA LEU A 50 1.76 9.29 9.48
C LEU A 50 2.14 7.94 8.88
N GLU A 51 1.19 7.01 8.74
CA GLU A 51 1.45 5.71 8.10
C GLU A 51 1.93 5.87 6.66
N ASP A 52 1.31 6.75 5.88
CA ASP A 52 1.67 7.04 4.49
C ASP A 52 3.09 7.63 4.41
N ALA A 53 3.43 8.57 5.30
CA ALA A 53 4.75 9.19 5.34
C ALA A 53 5.86 8.19 5.71
N VAL A 54 5.58 7.27 6.65
CA VAL A 54 6.52 6.19 7.01
C VAL A 54 6.65 5.17 5.88
N ALA A 55 5.55 4.84 5.19
CA ALA A 55 5.58 3.95 4.03
C ALA A 55 6.38 4.55 2.86
N ALA A 56 6.29 5.87 2.67
CA ALA A 56 6.97 6.60 1.61
C ALA A 56 8.47 6.81 1.87
N CYS A 57 8.93 6.74 3.12
CA CYS A 57 10.35 7.00 3.44
C CYS A 57 11.28 5.84 3.03
N ASP A 58 12.50 6.19 2.66
CA ASP A 58 13.61 5.24 2.47
C ASP A 58 14.41 5.12 3.78
N VAL A 59 14.55 6.24 4.49
CA VAL A 59 15.29 6.34 5.74
C VAL A 59 14.40 6.91 6.83
N PHE A 60 14.38 6.23 7.98
CA PHE A 60 13.60 6.63 9.15
C PHE A 60 14.56 6.95 10.29
N LEU A 61 14.55 8.19 10.77
CA LEU A 61 15.36 8.65 11.90
C LEU A 61 14.51 8.60 13.16
N ALA A 62 14.84 7.70 14.09
CA ALA A 62 14.19 7.62 15.39
C ALA A 62 14.99 8.45 16.40
N VAL A 63 14.55 9.68 16.69
CA VAL A 63 15.24 10.59 17.61
C VAL A 63 14.87 10.25 19.04
N ILE A 64 15.89 9.89 19.82
CA ILE A 64 15.77 9.43 21.21
C ILE A 64 16.50 10.44 22.10
N GLY A 65 15.76 11.18 22.91
CA GLY A 65 16.27 12.03 23.96
C GLY A 65 16.19 11.38 25.35
N PRO A 66 16.65 12.08 26.40
CA PRO A 66 16.81 11.51 27.74
C PRO A 66 15.53 11.05 28.41
N LEU A 67 14.39 11.67 28.07
CA LEU A 67 13.07 11.36 28.62
C LEU A 67 12.28 10.43 27.72
N TRP A 68 12.79 10.07 26.54
CA TRP A 68 12.05 9.35 25.49
C TRP A 68 11.34 8.09 25.99
N LEU A 69 12.00 7.33 26.87
CA LEU A 69 11.44 6.14 27.52
C LEU A 69 10.37 6.50 28.55
N ASP A 70 10.66 7.44 29.44
CA ASP A 70 9.93 7.62 30.69
C ASP A 70 8.77 8.63 30.60
N VAL A 71 8.58 9.30 29.47
CA VAL A 71 7.42 10.20 29.29
C VAL A 71 6.13 9.42 29.53
N ALA A 72 5.34 9.91 30.49
CA ALA A 72 4.06 9.36 30.90
C ALA A 72 2.88 10.23 30.45
N ASP A 73 1.68 9.64 30.41
CA ASP A 73 0.44 10.37 30.24
C ASP A 73 -0.03 11.04 31.55
N SER A 74 -1.20 11.68 31.51
CA SER A 74 -1.82 12.30 32.68
C SER A 74 -2.20 11.32 33.78
N ALA A 75 -2.23 10.01 33.50
CA ALA A 75 -2.49 8.95 34.47
C ALA A 75 -1.18 8.32 35.02
N GLY A 76 -0.01 8.85 34.64
CA GLY A 76 1.29 8.35 35.08
C GLY A 76 1.73 7.06 34.38
N LYS A 77 1.02 6.62 33.32
CA LYS A 77 1.41 5.44 32.54
C LYS A 77 2.36 5.85 31.43
N ARG A 78 3.47 5.13 31.30
CA ARG A 78 4.46 5.32 30.24
C ARG A 78 3.79 5.29 28.87
N ARG A 79 4.05 6.31 28.05
CA ARG A 79 3.39 6.46 26.74
C ARG A 79 3.74 5.33 25.78
N LEU A 80 4.99 4.86 25.77
CA LEU A 80 5.40 3.75 24.91
C LEU A 80 4.62 2.44 25.17
N ASP A 81 4.07 2.24 26.37
CA ASP A 81 3.26 1.05 26.67
C ASP A 81 1.80 1.19 26.22
N GLN A 82 1.44 2.34 25.66
CA GLN A 82 0.10 2.60 25.15
C GLN A 82 0.02 2.27 23.68
N TRP A 83 -1.07 1.61 23.28
CA TRP A 83 -1.30 1.20 21.90
C TRP A 83 -1.48 2.38 20.94
N ASN A 84 -1.77 3.58 21.46
CA ASN A 84 -2.04 4.81 20.72
C ASN A 84 -0.88 5.83 20.78
N ASP A 85 0.33 5.45 21.23
CA ASP A 85 1.48 6.36 21.19
C ASP A 85 2.06 6.43 19.77
N TYR A 86 1.88 7.58 19.13
CA TYR A 86 2.31 7.82 17.75
C TYR A 86 3.80 7.52 17.51
N VAL A 87 4.67 7.88 18.46
CA VAL A 87 6.11 7.62 18.35
C VAL A 87 6.37 6.12 18.22
N ARG A 88 5.74 5.30 19.08
CA ARG A 88 5.83 3.84 18.99
C ARG A 88 5.25 3.32 17.68
N ILE A 89 4.06 3.77 17.30
CA ILE A 89 3.37 3.31 16.08
C ILE A 89 4.26 3.54 14.86
N GLU A 90 4.83 4.75 14.71
CA GLU A 90 5.68 5.10 13.56
C GLU A 90 6.94 4.24 13.49
N ILE A 91 7.65 4.04 14.61
CA ILE A 91 8.86 3.21 14.64
C ILE A 91 8.52 1.74 14.36
N ALA A 92 7.46 1.21 14.98
CA ALA A 92 7.02 -0.16 14.77
C ALA A 92 6.64 -0.40 13.30
N THR A 93 5.94 0.55 12.68
CA THR A 93 5.60 0.53 11.25
C THR A 93 6.86 0.56 10.39
N ALA A 94 7.82 1.44 10.67
CA ALA A 94 9.08 1.51 9.93
C ALA A 94 9.88 0.19 10.00
N ILE A 95 9.94 -0.43 11.19
CA ILE A 95 10.57 -1.74 11.40
C ILE A 95 9.83 -2.82 10.60
N LYS A 96 8.50 -2.87 10.69
CA LYS A 96 7.65 -3.86 10.01
C LYS A 96 7.80 -3.79 8.49
N HIS A 97 7.92 -2.59 7.93
CA HIS A 97 8.14 -2.35 6.51
C HIS A 97 9.60 -2.46 6.07
N ASN A 98 10.48 -2.96 6.94
CA ASN A 98 11.91 -3.15 6.67
C ASN A 98 12.61 -1.87 6.17
N LYS A 99 12.19 -0.71 6.71
CA LYS A 99 12.83 0.57 6.42
C LYS A 99 14.22 0.65 7.05
N LEU A 100 15.07 1.51 6.52
CA LEU A 100 16.33 1.85 7.16
C LEU A 100 16.05 2.74 8.38
N VAL A 101 15.81 2.12 9.53
CA VAL A 101 15.66 2.83 10.80
C VAL A 101 17.04 3.10 11.41
N ILE A 102 17.37 4.37 11.62
CA ILE A 102 18.60 4.85 12.28
C ILE A 102 18.21 5.51 13.60
N PRO A 103 18.57 4.94 14.76
CA PRO A 103 18.43 5.64 16.04
C PRO A 103 19.37 6.84 16.10
N VAL A 104 18.84 8.00 16.48
CA VAL A 104 19.59 9.25 16.64
C VAL A 104 19.51 9.67 18.10
N LEU A 105 20.61 9.53 18.84
CA LEU A 105 20.67 9.88 20.26
C LEU A 105 20.97 11.37 20.41
N VAL A 106 20.16 12.08 21.19
CA VAL A 106 20.33 13.50 21.46
C VAL A 106 20.38 13.76 22.97
N GLY A 107 20.99 14.85 23.39
CA GLY A 107 20.96 15.27 24.80
C GLY A 107 21.60 14.29 25.78
N GLN A 108 22.60 13.51 25.35
CA GLN A 108 23.24 12.43 26.14
C GLN A 108 22.32 11.24 26.44
N ALA A 109 21.26 11.06 25.64
CA ALA A 109 20.42 9.88 25.73
C ALA A 109 21.23 8.59 25.50
N LEU A 110 20.79 7.52 26.15
CA LEU A 110 21.32 6.18 25.97
C LEU A 110 20.37 5.36 25.10
N MET A 111 20.91 4.36 24.40
CA MET A 111 20.06 3.40 23.69
C MET A 111 19.22 2.58 24.70
N PRO A 112 17.90 2.46 24.48
CA PRO A 112 17.05 1.61 25.30
C PRO A 112 17.48 0.14 25.29
N SER A 113 17.36 -0.55 26.42
CA SER A 113 17.58 -1.99 26.48
C SER A 113 16.34 -2.74 25.96
N PRO A 114 16.48 -3.99 25.47
CA PRO A 114 15.33 -4.81 25.05
C PRO A 114 14.22 -4.93 26.09
N GLY A 115 14.56 -4.97 27.39
CA GLY A 115 13.58 -5.06 28.48
C GLY A 115 12.82 -3.76 28.76
N ASP A 116 13.33 -2.63 28.28
CA ASP A 116 12.69 -1.32 28.43
C ASP A 116 11.67 -1.07 27.31
N LEU A 117 11.65 -1.90 26.27
CA LEU A 117 10.86 -1.67 25.06
C LEU A 117 9.65 -2.62 24.96
N PRO A 118 8.52 -2.14 24.42
CA PRO A 118 7.43 -3.00 23.99
C PRO A 118 7.88 -4.00 22.91
N GLU A 119 7.15 -5.11 22.78
CA GLU A 119 7.53 -6.26 21.93
C GLU A 119 7.83 -5.88 20.46
N ASP A 120 7.03 -4.97 19.90
CA ASP A 120 7.16 -4.47 18.53
C ASP A 120 8.37 -3.55 18.31
N LEU A 121 8.97 -3.01 19.37
CA LEU A 121 10.14 -2.14 19.32
C LEU A 121 11.44 -2.82 19.76
N ILE A 122 11.41 -4.05 20.28
CA ILE A 122 12.61 -4.75 20.79
C ILE A 122 13.78 -4.69 19.80
N THR A 123 13.50 -4.83 18.49
CA THR A 123 14.55 -4.83 17.46
C THR A 123 15.24 -3.46 17.29
N LEU A 124 14.63 -2.36 17.72
CA LEU A 124 15.23 -1.02 17.72
C LEU A 124 16.51 -0.99 18.57
N SER A 125 16.50 -1.67 19.73
CA SER A 125 17.66 -1.74 20.64
C SER A 125 18.91 -2.38 20.00
N ARG A 126 18.74 -3.15 18.93
CA ARG A 126 19.82 -3.85 18.22
C ARG A 126 20.37 -3.05 17.04
N ARG A 127 19.81 -1.88 16.75
CA ARG A 127 20.25 -1.02 15.63
C ARG A 127 21.40 -0.12 16.08
N ASN A 128 22.36 0.09 15.17
CA ASN A 128 23.50 0.97 15.44
C ASN A 128 23.05 2.43 15.44
N ALA A 129 23.33 3.15 16.52
CA ALA A 129 22.88 4.51 16.72
C ALA A 129 23.93 5.55 16.29
N ILE A 130 23.46 6.75 15.93
CA ILE A 130 24.30 7.92 15.75
C ILE A 130 23.99 8.92 16.87
N GLU A 131 25.01 9.34 17.59
CA GLU A 131 24.89 10.35 18.65
C GLU A 131 25.12 11.75 18.07
N LEU A 132 24.22 12.69 18.38
CA LEU A 132 24.38 14.11 18.09
C LEU A 132 24.67 14.88 19.38
N SER A 133 25.93 15.23 19.57
CA SER A 133 26.38 15.97 20.74
C SER A 133 26.41 17.48 20.48
N HIS A 134 26.04 18.30 21.46
CA HIS A 134 26.08 19.76 21.29
C HIS A 134 27.48 20.30 20.91
N PRO A 135 28.59 19.82 21.53
CA PRO A 135 29.93 20.32 21.21
C PRO A 135 30.44 19.91 19.82
N ARG A 136 29.97 18.78 19.26
CA ARG A 136 30.43 18.25 17.96
C ARG A 136 29.32 18.18 16.93
N PHE A 137 28.26 18.97 17.13
CA PHE A 137 27.02 18.84 16.37
C PHE A 137 27.22 18.81 14.85
N THR A 138 28.02 19.72 14.30
CA THR A 138 28.30 19.77 12.85
C THR A 138 29.00 18.51 12.35
N TYR A 139 29.97 18.00 13.11
CA TYR A 139 30.69 16.77 12.76
C TYR A 139 29.76 15.54 12.85
N ASP A 140 28.98 15.45 13.92
CA ASP A 140 28.03 14.35 14.13
C ASP A 140 26.94 14.36 13.03
N MET A 141 26.46 15.55 12.63
CA MET A 141 25.54 15.72 11.50
C MET A 141 26.15 15.31 10.17
N GLN A 142 27.42 15.64 9.90
CA GLN A 142 28.10 15.18 8.69
C GLN A 142 28.17 13.66 8.62
N ARG A 143 28.43 12.98 9.76
CA ARG A 143 28.38 11.53 9.84
C ARG A 143 26.98 10.97 9.57
N LEU A 144 25.94 11.60 10.12
CA LEU A 144 24.55 11.23 9.86
C LEU A 144 24.21 11.38 8.37
N VAL A 145 24.53 12.52 7.76
CA VAL A 145 24.28 12.78 6.32
C VAL A 145 25.03 11.77 5.46
N GLN A 146 26.27 11.46 5.80
CA GLN A 146 27.07 10.47 5.07
C GLN A 146 26.46 9.06 5.21
N ALA A 147 26.06 8.66 6.42
CA ALA A 147 25.39 7.39 6.65
C ALA A 147 24.08 7.28 5.86
N ILE A 148 23.29 8.36 5.80
CA ILE A 148 22.07 8.42 5.00
C ILE A 148 22.39 8.25 3.51
N LYS A 149 23.43 8.92 2.99
CA LYS A 149 23.84 8.83 1.58
C LYS A 149 24.41 7.46 1.19
N GLU A 150 25.12 6.80 2.09
CA GLU A 150 25.72 5.48 1.86
C GLU A 150 24.70 4.34 2.00
N ALA A 151 23.77 4.48 2.95
CA ALA A 151 22.77 3.46 3.23
C ALA A 151 21.49 3.64 2.39
N ALA A 152 21.31 4.83 1.78
CA ALA A 152 20.41 5.02 0.66
C ALA A 152 20.84 4.09 -0.49
N PRO A 153 20.00 3.16 -0.96
CA PRO A 153 20.40 2.25 -2.01
C PRO A 153 20.79 3.04 -3.28
N ALA A 154 21.95 2.71 -3.86
CA ALA A 154 22.47 3.27 -5.13
C ALA A 154 21.54 3.03 -6.34
N ASN A 155 20.46 2.28 -6.12
CA ASN A 155 19.32 2.14 -7.00
C ASN A 155 18.09 2.20 -6.09
N PRO A 156 17.31 3.31 -6.05
CA PRO A 156 16.02 3.26 -5.40
C PRO A 156 15.22 2.18 -6.14
N SER A 157 14.90 1.08 -5.46
CA SER A 157 13.99 0.08 -6.01
C SER A 157 12.56 0.61 -5.96
N PHE A 158 12.32 1.80 -6.49
CA PHE A 158 11.03 2.36 -6.82
C PHE A 158 11.26 3.38 -7.93
N LYS A 159 10.55 3.22 -9.05
CA LYS A 159 10.40 4.26 -10.08
C LYS A 159 9.98 5.56 -9.37
N PRO A 160 10.38 6.75 -9.85
CA PRO A 160 9.80 8.00 -9.37
C PRO A 160 8.33 8.03 -9.78
N VAL A 161 7.49 7.45 -8.92
CA VAL A 161 6.06 7.70 -8.90
C VAL A 161 5.91 9.08 -8.28
N ASP A 162 5.27 9.99 -8.99
CA ASP A 162 4.92 11.31 -8.50
C ASP A 162 4.21 11.14 -7.15
N SER A 163 4.93 11.37 -6.04
CA SER A 163 4.57 10.84 -4.72
C SER A 163 3.24 11.38 -4.23
N MET A 164 2.93 12.61 -4.61
CA MET A 164 1.66 13.28 -4.33
C MET A 164 0.49 12.64 -5.08
N VAL A 165 0.71 12.17 -6.30
CA VAL A 165 -0.32 11.48 -7.11
C VAL A 165 -0.65 10.14 -6.47
N ASN A 166 0.36 9.36 -6.05
CA ASN A 166 0.11 8.06 -5.42
C ASN A 166 -0.59 8.21 -4.06
N ILE A 167 -0.15 9.16 -3.22
CA ILE A 167 -0.80 9.47 -1.94
C ILE A 167 -2.25 9.89 -2.16
N ARG A 168 -2.52 10.73 -3.17
CA ARG A 168 -3.88 11.13 -3.51
C ARG A 168 -4.73 9.94 -3.95
N LYS A 169 -4.22 9.10 -4.86
CA LYS A 169 -4.92 7.90 -5.32
C LYS A 169 -5.19 6.93 -4.18
N GLU A 170 -4.23 6.73 -3.28
CA GLU A 170 -4.38 5.89 -2.09
C GLU A 170 -5.46 6.42 -1.13
N ALA A 171 -5.48 7.73 -0.89
CA ALA A 171 -6.52 8.38 -0.09
C ALA A 171 -7.92 8.25 -0.73
N GLU A 172 -8.03 8.41 -2.05
CA GLU A 172 -9.28 8.24 -2.78
C GLU A 172 -9.77 6.77 -2.73
N LEU A 173 -8.86 5.79 -2.85
CA LEU A 173 -9.18 4.37 -2.67
C LEU A 173 -9.54 4.03 -1.21
N LYS A 174 -8.91 4.66 -0.22
CA LYS A 174 -9.27 4.50 1.20
C LYS A 174 -10.67 5.04 1.47
N ALA A 175 -11.01 6.21 0.95
CA ALA A 175 -12.36 6.76 1.05
C ALA A 175 -13.40 5.82 0.42
N LEU A 176 -13.09 5.27 -0.75
CA LEU A 176 -13.93 4.28 -1.43
C LEU A 176 -14.09 2.99 -0.62
N ARG A 177 -13.04 2.55 0.08
CA ARG A 177 -13.09 1.41 1.00
C ARG A 177 -14.01 1.68 2.18
N LEU A 178 -13.94 2.86 2.79
CA LEU A 178 -14.82 3.24 3.91
C LEU A 178 -16.28 3.30 3.49
N GLU A 179 -16.56 3.84 2.30
CA GLU A 179 -17.89 3.85 1.70
C GLU A 179 -18.42 2.42 1.50
N LEU A 180 -17.62 1.53 0.93
CA LEU A 180 -17.97 0.13 0.72
C LEU A 180 -18.24 -0.63 2.03
N VAL A 181 -17.45 -0.37 3.07
CA VAL A 181 -17.66 -0.96 4.42
C VAL A 181 -18.97 -0.45 5.01
N GLY A 182 -19.29 0.84 4.84
CA GLY A 182 -20.51 1.46 5.29
C GLY A 182 -21.75 1.14 4.45
N ALA A 183 -21.59 0.56 3.26
CA ALA A 183 -22.70 0.27 2.35
C ALA A 183 -23.56 -0.91 2.85
N THR A 184 -24.64 -0.57 3.54
CA THR A 184 -25.61 -1.52 4.12
C THR A 184 -26.67 -2.00 3.13
N GLU A 185 -26.80 -1.27 2.02
CA GLU A 185 -27.70 -1.51 0.91
C GLU A 185 -27.17 -2.53 -0.10
N SER A 186 -25.93 -3.01 0.09
CA SER A 186 -25.35 -4.09 -0.71
C SER A 186 -26.29 -5.30 -0.71
N PRO A 187 -26.62 -5.91 -1.87
CA PRO A 187 -27.40 -7.15 -1.93
C PRO A 187 -26.78 -8.31 -1.15
N LEU A 188 -25.48 -8.24 -0.88
CA LEU A 188 -24.69 -9.23 -0.14
C LEU A 188 -24.44 -8.84 1.32
N TYR A 189 -24.91 -7.66 1.77
CA TYR A 189 -24.68 -7.12 3.12
C TYR A 189 -25.11 -8.08 4.23
N LYS A 190 -26.32 -8.66 4.09
CA LYS A 190 -26.85 -9.60 5.09
C LYS A 190 -25.90 -10.78 5.32
N PHE A 191 -25.43 -11.39 4.23
CA PHE A 191 -24.51 -12.52 4.31
C PHE A 191 -23.17 -12.12 4.92
N ARG A 192 -22.64 -10.94 4.53
CA ARG A 192 -21.41 -10.37 5.07
C ARG A 192 -21.46 -10.24 6.60
N VAL A 193 -22.53 -9.64 7.12
CA VAL A 193 -22.71 -9.43 8.57
C VAL A 193 -22.92 -10.74 9.32
N GLU A 194 -23.81 -11.61 8.84
CA GLU A 194 -24.11 -12.89 9.50
C GLU A 194 -22.87 -13.78 9.64
N ASN A 195 -21.93 -13.69 8.69
CA ASN A 195 -20.71 -14.50 8.65
C ASN A 195 -19.47 -13.76 9.16
N ARG A 196 -19.61 -12.52 9.64
CA ARG A 196 -18.51 -11.68 10.14
C ARG A 196 -17.36 -11.52 9.12
N LEU A 197 -17.74 -11.24 7.89
CA LEU A 197 -16.82 -11.07 6.77
C LEU A 197 -16.62 -9.60 6.43
N PHE A 198 -15.51 -9.31 5.77
CA PHE A 198 -15.16 -7.99 5.27
C PHE A 198 -15.41 -7.89 3.76
N PRO A 199 -15.85 -6.72 3.27
CA PRO A 199 -15.77 -6.43 1.85
C PRO A 199 -14.31 -6.31 1.42
N VAL A 200 -14.03 -6.64 0.16
CA VAL A 200 -12.68 -6.64 -0.42
C VAL A 200 -12.66 -5.69 -1.62
N LEU A 201 -12.28 -4.43 -1.37
CA LEU A 201 -12.16 -3.43 -2.44
C LEU A 201 -11.08 -3.81 -3.48
N GLY A 202 -9.95 -4.35 -3.01
CA GLY A 202 -8.76 -4.57 -3.84
C GLY A 202 -7.48 -4.15 -3.12
N GLY A 203 -6.35 -4.28 -3.79
CA GLY A 203 -5.04 -4.00 -3.20
C GLY A 203 -3.90 -4.11 -4.21
N GLY A 204 -2.77 -3.53 -3.84
CA GLY A 204 -1.61 -3.36 -4.70
C GLY A 204 -1.24 -1.89 -4.88
N ASN A 205 -0.46 -1.57 -5.92
CA ASN A 205 -0.02 -0.20 -6.17
C ASN A 205 -1.16 0.68 -6.74
N PRO A 206 -1.57 1.77 -6.07
CA PRO A 206 -2.59 2.69 -6.59
C PRO A 206 -2.21 3.38 -7.91
N ASP A 207 -0.92 3.43 -8.25
CA ASP A 207 -0.39 3.92 -9.53
C ASP A 207 0.04 2.78 -10.46
N ALA A 208 -0.60 1.62 -10.38
CA ALA A 208 -0.26 0.48 -11.21
C ALA A 208 -0.63 0.68 -12.68
N ASN A 209 0.31 0.38 -13.58
CA ASN A 209 0.03 0.28 -15.02
C ASN A 209 -0.95 -0.85 -15.37
N ILE A 210 -1.05 -1.87 -14.52
CA ILE A 210 -1.82 -3.09 -14.76
C ILE A 210 -2.87 -3.24 -13.65
N LEU A 211 -4.14 -3.19 -14.03
CA LEU A 211 -5.28 -3.45 -13.16
C LEU A 211 -5.90 -4.80 -13.48
N PHE A 212 -5.98 -5.70 -12.52
CA PHE A 212 -6.66 -6.99 -12.64
C PHE A 212 -8.04 -6.94 -12.00
N ILE A 213 -9.07 -7.42 -12.71
CA ILE A 213 -10.44 -7.48 -12.23
C ILE A 213 -10.95 -8.92 -12.27
N GLY A 214 -11.06 -9.55 -11.10
CA GLY A 214 -11.66 -10.87 -10.90
C GLY A 214 -13.19 -10.82 -10.83
N GLN A 215 -13.79 -11.92 -10.35
CA GLN A 215 -15.25 -12.06 -10.30
C GLN A 215 -15.81 -11.62 -8.95
N ALA A 216 -15.37 -12.25 -7.86
CA ALA A 216 -15.83 -12.00 -6.50
C ALA A 216 -14.77 -12.52 -5.51
N PRO A 217 -14.75 -12.01 -4.26
CA PRO A 217 -13.82 -12.49 -3.25
C PRO A 217 -14.16 -13.90 -2.80
N GLY A 218 -13.12 -14.68 -2.48
CA GLY A 218 -13.24 -15.96 -1.79
C GLY A 218 -13.49 -15.81 -0.28
N LYS A 219 -13.69 -16.94 0.42
CA LYS A 219 -13.89 -16.94 1.88
C LYS A 219 -12.68 -16.40 2.64
N ASP A 220 -11.48 -16.83 2.29
CA ASP A 220 -10.25 -16.39 2.97
C ASP A 220 -10.02 -14.89 2.77
N GLU A 221 -10.25 -14.43 1.54
CA GLU A 221 -10.16 -13.03 1.15
C GLU A 221 -11.15 -12.16 1.93
N ALA A 222 -12.41 -12.60 2.02
CA ALA A 222 -13.43 -11.90 2.80
C ALA A 222 -13.18 -11.99 4.32
N ALA A 223 -12.57 -13.04 4.82
CA ALA A 223 -12.22 -13.15 6.24
C ALA A 223 -11.11 -12.15 6.65
N GLN A 224 -10.23 -11.77 5.71
CA GLN A 224 -9.10 -10.88 5.97
C GLN A 224 -9.25 -9.49 5.36
N GLY A 225 -10.21 -9.28 4.45
CA GLY A 225 -10.34 -8.03 3.70
C GLY A 225 -9.27 -7.83 2.61
N VAL A 226 -8.54 -8.89 2.25
CA VAL A 226 -7.37 -8.84 1.35
C VAL A 226 -7.66 -9.65 0.08
N PRO A 227 -7.46 -9.09 -1.12
CA PRO A 227 -7.76 -9.79 -2.38
C PRO A 227 -6.75 -10.90 -2.69
N PHE A 228 -7.21 -11.98 -3.33
CA PHE A 228 -6.36 -13.01 -3.95
C PHE A 228 -5.32 -13.64 -3.01
N ILE A 229 -5.73 -14.02 -1.80
CA ILE A 229 -4.89 -14.75 -0.82
C ILE A 229 -5.19 -16.25 -0.72
N GLY A 230 -6.19 -16.75 -1.47
CA GLY A 230 -6.50 -18.19 -1.53
C GLY A 230 -5.68 -18.95 -2.60
N PRO A 231 -6.03 -20.21 -2.90
CA PRO A 231 -5.33 -21.03 -3.89
C PRO A 231 -5.29 -20.43 -5.30
N SER A 232 -6.31 -19.67 -5.70
CA SER A 232 -6.31 -18.91 -6.96
C SER A 232 -5.33 -17.74 -6.95
N GLY A 233 -5.10 -17.17 -5.77
CA GLY A 233 -4.09 -16.15 -5.50
C GLY A 233 -2.68 -16.66 -5.70
N GLU A 234 -2.36 -17.85 -5.15
CA GLU A 234 -1.05 -18.47 -5.32
C GLU A 234 -0.72 -18.73 -6.80
N VAL A 235 -1.69 -19.21 -7.58
CA VAL A 235 -1.52 -19.39 -9.03
C VAL A 235 -1.29 -18.04 -9.71
N PHE A 236 -2.05 -17.01 -9.32
CA PHE A 236 -1.88 -15.66 -9.86
C PHE A 236 -0.49 -15.08 -9.56
N ASP A 237 0.00 -15.24 -8.34
CA ASP A 237 1.36 -14.80 -7.95
C ASP A 237 2.45 -15.52 -8.73
N GLN A 238 2.29 -16.82 -9.00
CA GLN A 238 3.21 -17.56 -9.86
C GLN A 238 3.21 -17.04 -11.31
N MET A 239 2.05 -16.65 -11.85
CA MET A 239 1.95 -16.09 -13.19
C MET A 239 2.60 -14.70 -13.27
N LEU A 240 2.41 -13.85 -12.24
CA LEU A 240 3.10 -12.56 -12.13
C LEU A 240 4.62 -12.74 -12.05
N ALA A 241 5.09 -13.65 -11.19
CA ALA A 241 6.51 -13.94 -11.05
C ALA A 241 7.13 -14.43 -12.37
N GLY A 242 6.38 -15.20 -13.16
CA GLY A 242 6.79 -15.66 -14.50
C GLY A 242 7.04 -14.53 -15.50
N ILE A 243 6.48 -13.34 -15.28
CA ILE A 243 6.72 -12.15 -16.10
C ILE A 243 7.61 -11.10 -15.41
N GLY A 244 8.20 -11.45 -14.26
CA GLY A 244 9.12 -10.57 -13.53
C GLY A 244 8.41 -9.53 -12.65
N LEU A 245 7.11 -9.65 -12.43
CA LEU A 245 6.34 -8.78 -11.56
C LEU A 245 6.14 -9.41 -10.18
N LYS A 246 6.06 -8.56 -9.16
CA LYS A 246 5.56 -8.94 -7.84
C LYS A 246 4.14 -8.40 -7.66
N ARG A 247 3.43 -8.92 -6.66
CA ARG A 247 2.06 -8.50 -6.33
C ARG A 247 1.96 -7.00 -6.11
N GLU A 248 2.97 -6.41 -5.49
CA GLU A 248 2.99 -4.99 -5.13
C GLU A 248 3.12 -4.07 -6.35
N ALA A 249 3.50 -4.59 -7.53
CA ALA A 249 3.68 -3.79 -8.73
C ALA A 249 2.37 -3.58 -9.52
N VAL A 250 1.31 -4.32 -9.18
CA VAL A 250 0.02 -4.32 -9.89
C VAL A 250 -1.10 -3.94 -8.93
N TYR A 251 -2.28 -3.60 -9.44
CA TYR A 251 -3.48 -3.50 -8.60
C TYR A 251 -4.45 -4.62 -8.97
N VAL A 252 -5.06 -5.24 -7.96
CA VAL A 252 -6.03 -6.33 -8.16
C VAL A 252 -7.31 -6.06 -7.38
N THR A 253 -8.44 -6.30 -8.03
CA THR A 253 -9.80 -6.18 -7.46
C THR A 253 -10.71 -7.25 -8.06
N ASN A 254 -12.00 -7.23 -7.70
CA ASN A 254 -13.05 -8.11 -8.20
C ASN A 254 -14.26 -7.29 -8.66
N LEU A 255 -15.06 -7.82 -9.57
CA LEU A 255 -16.30 -7.18 -10.03
C LEU A 255 -17.33 -7.03 -8.90
N LEU A 256 -17.55 -8.11 -8.13
CA LEU A 256 -18.26 -8.05 -6.86
C LEU A 256 -17.25 -7.79 -5.74
N LEU A 257 -17.59 -6.97 -4.76
CA LEU A 257 -16.68 -6.62 -3.66
C LEU A 257 -17.04 -7.30 -2.32
N ASP A 258 -18.16 -8.02 -2.27
CA ASP A 258 -18.48 -8.95 -1.17
C ASP A 258 -18.42 -10.40 -1.66
N THR A 259 -18.09 -11.32 -0.75
CA THR A 259 -18.19 -12.74 -1.07
C THR A 259 -19.65 -13.17 -1.26
N MET A 260 -19.86 -14.10 -2.18
CA MET A 260 -21.18 -14.70 -2.40
C MET A 260 -21.45 -15.82 -1.38
N PRO A 261 -22.71 -16.03 -0.94
CA PRO A 261 -23.09 -17.11 -0.04
C PRO A 261 -22.80 -18.51 -0.58
N ILE A 262 -23.03 -18.64 -1.89
CA ILE A 262 -22.86 -19.88 -2.66
C ILE A 262 -22.07 -19.51 -3.90
N LYS A 263 -21.19 -20.41 -4.33
CA LYS A 263 -20.48 -20.24 -5.59
C LYS A 263 -21.48 -20.34 -6.75
N ARG A 264 -21.88 -19.19 -7.26
CA ARG A 264 -22.79 -19.03 -8.39
C ARG A 264 -22.33 -17.86 -9.26
N ASP A 265 -23.04 -17.66 -10.35
CA ASP A 265 -22.86 -16.47 -11.18
C ASP A 265 -23.38 -15.20 -10.45
N PRO A 266 -22.70 -14.05 -10.63
CA PRO A 266 -23.16 -12.75 -10.17
C PRO A 266 -24.53 -12.39 -10.75
N LEU A 267 -25.40 -11.86 -9.92
CA LEU A 267 -26.71 -11.36 -10.36
C LEU A 267 -26.56 -9.95 -10.96
N PRO A 268 -27.41 -9.57 -11.92
CA PRO A 268 -27.37 -8.23 -12.54
C PRO A 268 -27.42 -7.09 -11.53
N GLU A 269 -28.25 -7.21 -10.49
CA GLU A 269 -28.40 -6.23 -9.42
C GLU A 269 -27.13 -6.12 -8.54
N GLU A 270 -26.38 -7.22 -8.37
CA GLU A 270 -25.11 -7.20 -7.64
C GLU A 270 -24.05 -6.48 -8.46
N ILE A 271 -23.97 -6.78 -9.77
CA ILE A 271 -23.06 -6.08 -10.68
C ILE A 271 -23.42 -4.60 -10.75
N ALA A 272 -24.70 -4.25 -10.87
CA ALA A 272 -25.18 -2.87 -10.89
C ALA A 272 -24.83 -2.11 -9.60
N PHE A 273 -24.81 -2.80 -8.45
CA PHE A 273 -24.43 -2.20 -7.17
C PHE A 273 -22.92 -1.93 -7.07
N TYR A 274 -22.06 -2.88 -7.46
CA TYR A 274 -20.61 -2.73 -7.30
C TYR A 274 -19.93 -2.00 -8.46
N SER A 275 -20.52 -2.00 -9.65
CA SER A 275 -19.96 -1.34 -10.83
C SER A 275 -19.50 0.11 -10.61
N PRO A 276 -20.24 0.98 -9.88
CA PRO A 276 -19.78 2.35 -9.59
C PRO A 276 -18.48 2.39 -8.78
N PHE A 277 -18.22 1.39 -7.92
CA PHE A 277 -16.95 1.28 -7.18
C PHE A 277 -15.81 0.89 -8.12
N ILE A 278 -16.05 -0.07 -9.03
CA ILE A 278 -15.05 -0.48 -10.04
C ILE A 278 -14.69 0.71 -10.94
N ASP A 279 -15.70 1.48 -11.31
CA ASP A 279 -15.56 2.64 -12.17
C ASP A 279 -14.69 3.72 -11.55
N ARG A 280 -14.98 4.06 -10.30
CA ARG A 280 -14.17 4.98 -9.52
C ARG A 280 -12.75 4.46 -9.32
N MET A 281 -12.56 3.16 -9.08
CA MET A 281 -11.22 2.58 -9.00
C MET A 281 -10.44 2.75 -10.31
N ILE A 282 -11.08 2.52 -11.47
CA ILE A 282 -10.45 2.72 -12.78
C ILE A 282 -10.07 4.20 -12.98
N ASP A 283 -10.96 5.12 -12.60
CA ASP A 283 -10.73 6.57 -12.73
C ASP A 283 -9.64 7.09 -11.79
N ILE A 284 -9.51 6.48 -10.60
CA ILE A 284 -8.45 6.78 -9.62
C ILE A 284 -7.12 6.21 -10.10
N ILE A 285 -7.06 4.91 -10.41
CA ILE A 285 -5.81 4.20 -10.70
C ILE A 285 -5.25 4.63 -12.06
N GLN A 286 -6.12 4.83 -13.05
CA GLN A 286 -5.75 5.20 -14.43
C GLN A 286 -4.74 4.22 -15.07
N PRO A 287 -5.04 2.90 -15.08
CA PRO A 287 -4.09 1.90 -15.57
C PRO A 287 -3.90 1.99 -17.10
N ALA A 288 -2.71 1.65 -17.58
CA ALA A 288 -2.44 1.50 -19.02
C ALA A 288 -3.10 0.25 -19.63
N VAL A 289 -3.33 -0.78 -18.81
CA VAL A 289 -4.03 -2.01 -19.20
C VAL A 289 -4.96 -2.52 -18.09
N ILE A 290 -6.19 -2.87 -18.47
CA ILE A 290 -7.15 -3.54 -17.60
C ILE A 290 -7.31 -4.99 -18.05
N VAL A 291 -7.05 -5.91 -17.14
CA VAL A 291 -7.07 -7.34 -17.38
C VAL A 291 -8.26 -7.97 -16.66
N THR A 292 -9.27 -8.40 -17.41
CA THR A 292 -10.49 -9.00 -16.86
C THR A 292 -10.35 -10.52 -16.78
N MET A 293 -10.51 -11.06 -15.57
CA MET A 293 -10.38 -12.48 -15.28
C MET A 293 -11.75 -13.14 -15.20
N GLY A 294 -12.14 -13.79 -16.30
CA GLY A 294 -13.42 -14.48 -16.42
C GLY A 294 -14.49 -13.69 -17.19
N GLY A 295 -15.61 -14.37 -17.45
CA GLY A 295 -16.66 -13.90 -18.36
C GLY A 295 -17.35 -12.63 -17.90
N PHE A 296 -17.76 -12.57 -16.62
CA PHE A 296 -18.55 -11.45 -16.09
C PHE A 296 -17.79 -10.13 -16.06
N ALA A 297 -16.55 -10.13 -15.56
CA ALA A 297 -15.70 -8.94 -15.56
C ALA A 297 -15.44 -8.44 -16.99
N SER A 298 -15.23 -9.37 -17.93
CA SER A 298 -15.03 -9.04 -19.35
C SER A 298 -16.31 -8.46 -19.98
N ASP A 299 -17.45 -9.11 -19.80
CA ASP A 299 -18.75 -8.65 -20.31
C ASP A 299 -19.12 -7.27 -19.77
N TYR A 300 -18.92 -7.04 -18.47
CA TYR A 300 -19.11 -5.75 -17.83
C TYR A 300 -18.29 -4.64 -18.52
N LEU A 301 -16.96 -4.83 -18.59
CA LEU A 301 -16.06 -3.79 -19.09
C LEU A 301 -16.26 -3.54 -20.59
N LEU A 302 -16.46 -4.59 -21.39
CA LEU A 302 -16.70 -4.47 -22.83
C LEU A 302 -18.02 -3.73 -23.13
N LYS A 303 -19.08 -3.98 -22.35
CA LYS A 303 -20.35 -3.25 -22.48
C LYS A 303 -20.23 -1.80 -22.04
N LYS A 304 -19.58 -1.56 -20.90
CA LYS A 304 -19.37 -0.21 -20.36
C LYS A 304 -18.61 0.68 -21.35
N LEU A 305 -17.56 0.15 -21.96
CA LEU A 305 -16.73 0.88 -22.92
C LEU A 305 -17.27 0.85 -24.35
N ASP A 306 -18.50 0.33 -24.54
CA ASP A 306 -19.18 0.18 -25.82
C ASP A 306 -18.33 -0.48 -26.92
N LEU A 307 -17.51 -1.46 -26.55
CA LEU A 307 -16.56 -2.08 -27.46
C LEU A 307 -17.25 -3.05 -28.44
N PRO A 308 -16.78 -3.13 -29.71
CA PRO A 308 -17.38 -4.03 -30.70
C PRO A 308 -17.30 -5.51 -30.29
N GLU A 309 -16.33 -5.87 -29.45
CA GLU A 309 -16.12 -7.20 -28.89
C GLU A 309 -17.16 -7.59 -27.82
N LYS A 310 -18.04 -6.69 -27.37
CA LYS A 310 -19.02 -6.93 -26.28
C LYS A 310 -20.00 -8.10 -26.49
N LYS A 311 -20.08 -8.65 -27.70
CA LYS A 311 -20.91 -9.83 -28.03
C LYS A 311 -20.10 -11.12 -28.23
N GLN A 312 -18.77 -11.06 -28.18
CA GLN A 312 -17.89 -12.20 -28.40
C GLN A 312 -17.68 -13.00 -27.10
N LYS A 313 -17.47 -14.32 -27.23
CA LYS A 313 -17.22 -15.19 -26.07
C LYS A 313 -15.77 -15.04 -25.59
N ILE A 314 -15.55 -15.25 -24.29
CA ILE A 314 -14.19 -15.17 -23.72
C ILE A 314 -13.20 -16.13 -24.39
N SER A 315 -13.65 -17.29 -24.87
CA SER A 315 -12.81 -18.25 -25.60
C SER A 315 -12.26 -17.71 -26.92
N GLN A 316 -12.84 -16.64 -27.47
CA GLN A 316 -12.38 -15.99 -28.70
C GLN A 316 -11.58 -14.71 -28.41
N LEU A 317 -11.73 -14.16 -27.21
CA LEU A 317 -11.13 -12.89 -26.79
C LEU A 317 -9.92 -13.06 -25.88
N HIS A 318 -9.77 -14.21 -25.22
CA HIS A 318 -8.71 -14.39 -24.23
C HIS A 318 -7.33 -14.07 -24.84
N GLY A 319 -6.56 -13.26 -24.13
CA GLY A 319 -5.22 -12.87 -24.57
C GLY A 319 -5.17 -11.81 -25.66
N LYS A 320 -6.29 -11.29 -26.17
CA LYS A 320 -6.27 -10.18 -27.13
C LYS A 320 -6.19 -8.85 -26.39
N LEU A 321 -5.26 -8.00 -26.82
CA LEU A 321 -5.16 -6.62 -26.37
C LEU A 321 -6.11 -5.77 -27.22
N ILE A 322 -7.22 -5.36 -26.63
CA ILE A 322 -8.24 -4.52 -27.28
C ILE A 322 -7.95 -3.07 -26.91
N LYS A 323 -7.62 -2.24 -27.89
CA LYS A 323 -7.37 -0.81 -27.66
C LYS A 323 -8.67 -0.06 -27.44
N THR A 324 -8.66 0.88 -26.51
CA THR A 324 -9.79 1.77 -26.24
C THR A 324 -9.32 3.11 -25.68
N GLN A 325 -10.19 4.11 -25.73
CA GLN A 325 -9.90 5.46 -25.28
C GLN A 325 -10.63 5.72 -23.95
N MET A 326 -9.88 6.17 -22.95
CA MET A 326 -10.39 6.69 -21.68
C MET A 326 -10.10 8.20 -21.58
N PRO A 327 -10.77 8.92 -20.65
CA PRO A 327 -10.51 10.35 -20.43
C PRO A 327 -9.04 10.69 -20.10
N TYR A 328 -8.32 9.73 -19.52
CA TYR A 328 -6.91 9.88 -19.14
C TYR A 328 -5.92 9.33 -20.18
N GLY A 329 -6.38 8.77 -21.31
CA GLY A 329 -5.49 8.28 -22.38
C GLY A 329 -5.96 7.02 -23.10
N GLU A 330 -5.17 6.58 -24.09
CA GLU A 330 -5.35 5.27 -24.72
C GLU A 330 -4.96 4.18 -23.71
N ILE A 331 -5.83 3.20 -23.54
CA ILE A 331 -5.59 2.02 -22.70
C ILE A 331 -5.84 0.73 -23.48
N HIS A 332 -5.43 -0.39 -22.91
CA HIS A 332 -5.76 -1.71 -23.41
C HIS A 332 -6.70 -2.46 -22.45
N VAL A 333 -7.65 -3.20 -23.00
CA VAL A 333 -8.45 -4.18 -22.27
C VAL A 333 -8.05 -5.57 -22.73
N MET A 334 -7.73 -6.45 -21.79
CA MET A 334 -7.32 -7.82 -22.07
C MET A 334 -8.18 -8.82 -21.30
N PRO A 335 -9.20 -9.40 -21.96
CA PRO A 335 -9.92 -10.53 -21.41
C PRO A 335 -8.99 -11.73 -21.24
N GLN A 336 -9.13 -12.46 -20.14
CA GLN A 336 -8.41 -13.72 -19.92
C GLN A 336 -9.24 -14.72 -19.11
N TYR A 337 -8.87 -15.99 -19.20
CA TYR A 337 -9.40 -16.99 -18.29
C TYR A 337 -9.01 -16.64 -16.84
N HIS A 338 -9.90 -16.95 -15.91
CA HIS A 338 -9.59 -16.78 -14.49
C HIS A 338 -8.45 -17.74 -14.08
N PRO A 339 -7.40 -17.32 -13.35
CA PRO A 339 -6.28 -18.17 -12.97
C PRO A 339 -6.68 -19.48 -12.27
N ALA A 340 -7.78 -19.44 -11.52
CA ALA A 340 -8.38 -20.63 -10.89
C ALA A 340 -8.72 -21.77 -11.87
N VAL A 341 -8.87 -21.52 -13.18
CA VAL A 341 -9.08 -22.59 -14.17
C VAL A 341 -7.94 -23.61 -14.16
N VAL A 342 -6.71 -23.19 -13.83
CA VAL A 342 -5.54 -24.06 -13.76
C VAL A 342 -5.67 -25.09 -12.62
N LEU A 343 -6.37 -24.74 -11.53
CA LEU A 343 -6.61 -25.66 -10.41
C LEU A 343 -7.52 -26.82 -10.80
N TYR A 344 -8.46 -26.59 -11.73
CA TYR A 344 -9.40 -27.60 -12.21
C TYR A 344 -8.92 -28.28 -13.49
N ASN A 345 -8.16 -27.57 -14.31
CA ASN A 345 -7.64 -28.05 -15.58
C ASN A 345 -6.18 -27.59 -15.78
N PRO A 346 -5.20 -28.40 -15.35
CA PRO A 346 -3.78 -28.05 -15.45
C PRO A 346 -3.29 -27.78 -16.88
N SER A 347 -3.97 -28.31 -17.91
CA SER A 347 -3.59 -28.08 -19.32
C SER A 347 -3.73 -26.61 -19.75
N GLN A 348 -4.55 -25.83 -19.04
CA GLN A 348 -4.76 -24.40 -19.32
C GLN A 348 -3.62 -23.52 -18.80
N ARG A 349 -2.68 -24.07 -18.03
CA ARG A 349 -1.56 -23.31 -17.43
C ARG A 349 -0.72 -22.61 -18.49
N GLU A 350 -0.39 -23.30 -19.58
CA GLU A 350 0.41 -22.73 -20.67
C GLU A 350 -0.35 -21.64 -21.43
N VAL A 351 -1.67 -21.76 -21.55
CA VAL A 351 -2.51 -20.74 -22.19
C VAL A 351 -2.51 -19.47 -21.35
N VAL A 352 -2.78 -19.58 -20.05
CA VAL A 352 -2.76 -18.45 -19.12
C VAL A 352 -1.37 -17.81 -19.06
N LYS A 353 -0.30 -18.62 -19.04
CA LYS A 353 1.07 -18.10 -19.04
C LYS A 353 1.39 -17.28 -20.30
N LYS A 354 1.03 -17.77 -21.49
CA LYS A 354 1.20 -17.03 -22.75
C LYS A 354 0.40 -15.74 -22.78
N ASP A 355 -0.77 -15.73 -22.16
CA ASP A 355 -1.55 -14.50 -22.03
C ASP A 355 -0.86 -13.50 -21.11
N PHE A 356 -0.36 -13.94 -19.94
CA PHE A 356 0.43 -13.09 -19.05
C PHE A 356 1.70 -12.55 -19.72
N GLU A 357 2.38 -13.32 -20.56
CA GLU A 357 3.59 -12.85 -21.28
C GLU A 357 3.33 -11.59 -22.12
N LYS A 358 2.12 -11.40 -22.64
CA LYS A 358 1.75 -10.17 -23.37
C LYS A 358 1.71 -8.94 -22.48
N LEU A 359 1.53 -9.12 -21.17
CA LEU A 359 1.52 -8.02 -20.20
C LEU A 359 2.91 -7.42 -19.96
N LYS A 360 4.00 -8.08 -20.41
CA LYS A 360 5.37 -7.53 -20.36
C LYS A 360 5.51 -6.19 -21.08
N LEU A 361 4.60 -5.87 -22.00
CA LEU A 361 4.54 -4.57 -22.68
C LEU A 361 4.21 -3.40 -21.74
N PHE A 362 3.68 -3.68 -20.54
CA PHE A 362 3.18 -2.69 -19.58
C PHE A 362 3.99 -2.66 -18.26
N VAL A 363 5.12 -3.38 -18.22
CA VAL A 363 6.02 -3.55 -17.04
C VAL A 363 7.06 -2.42 -16.94
#